data_AF-A0A9X9XIX2-F1
#
_entry.id   AF-A0A9X9XIX2-F1
#
_cell.length_a   1.000
_cell.length_b   1.000
_cell.length_c   1.000
_cell.angle_alpha   90.00
_cell.angle_beta   90.00
_cell.angle_gamma   90.00
#
_symmetry.space_group_name_H-M   'P 1'
#
loop_
_entity.id
_entity.type
_entity.pdbx_description
1 polymer ?
#
loop_
_entity_poly.entity_id
_entity_poly.type
_entity_poly.pdbx_seq_one_letter_code
_entity_poly.pdbx_strand_id
1 'polypeptide(L)'
;MSDTDLPTRFLLIATPVQAAALLPALGRSMVTLNRAGATHERIGPVESATAEAGTLRIGGAAHESSLALDQVAQIVADRSGGMRGKVFPRIEFQAADGTALLTVIGMDGLEPFDAAVQGWAGAALEPRARPEAPAQAPDAPPTDPGREALEALRASGGEVEIRIVAGPASQSWRGRIEEVKPAMGFANILRPDFHLHLRDGSVAGFRASGEDLEALDAEGAPSGLVLRPLDPAAREALARFA
;
A
#
# COMPACT_ATOMS: atom_id res chain seq x y z
N MET A 1 -4.28 -13.19 -24.92
CA MET A 1 -3.56 -11.91 -24.78
C MET A 1 -4.44 -10.87 -25.44
N SER A 2 -4.80 -9.78 -24.77
CA SER A 2 -5.41 -8.66 -25.46
C SER A 2 -4.35 -8.12 -26.43
N ASP A 3 -4.56 -8.32 -27.74
CA ASP A 3 -3.73 -7.73 -28.79
C ASP A 3 -4.01 -6.23 -28.83
N THR A 4 -3.41 -5.51 -27.89
CA THR A 4 -3.40 -4.04 -27.86
C THR A 4 -2.00 -3.56 -28.20
N ASP A 5 -1.92 -2.55 -29.07
CA ASP A 5 -0.65 -1.88 -29.45
C ASP A 5 -0.05 -1.00 -28.33
N LEU A 6 -0.52 -1.18 -27.08
CA LEU A 6 -0.03 -0.43 -25.94
C LEU A 6 1.41 -0.86 -25.60
N PRO A 7 2.33 0.09 -25.33
CA PRO A 7 3.67 -0.27 -24.85
C PRO A 7 3.59 -1.06 -23.54
N THR A 8 4.63 -1.84 -23.22
CA THR A 8 4.70 -2.54 -21.93
C THR A 8 4.71 -1.57 -20.75
N ARG A 9 5.38 -0.43 -20.90
CA ARG A 9 5.44 0.63 -19.89
C ARG A 9 5.41 1.98 -20.61
N PHE A 10 4.60 2.91 -20.12
CA PHE A 10 4.40 4.20 -20.79
C PHE A 10 3.89 5.28 -19.83
N LEU A 11 4.14 6.53 -20.18
CA LEU A 11 3.48 7.68 -19.53
C LEU A 11 2.01 7.71 -19.91
N LEU A 12 1.13 7.99 -18.95
CA LEU A 12 -0.25 8.35 -19.24
C LEU A 12 -0.31 9.84 -19.58
N ILE A 13 -0.89 10.18 -20.74
CA ILE A 13 -1.22 11.56 -21.13
C ILE A 13 -2.48 11.99 -20.38
N ALA A 14 -2.42 12.01 -19.05
CA ALA A 14 -3.53 12.32 -18.17
C ALA A 14 -3.05 13.22 -17.04
N THR A 15 -3.88 14.18 -16.65
CA THR A 15 -3.73 14.83 -15.35
C THR A 15 -4.00 13.82 -14.22
N PRO A 16 -3.53 14.06 -12.99
CA PRO A 16 -3.83 13.18 -11.86
C PRO A 16 -5.33 12.95 -11.65
N VAL A 17 -6.16 13.97 -11.91
CA VAL A 17 -7.62 13.88 -11.84
C VAL A 17 -8.17 12.93 -12.90
N GLN A 18 -7.70 13.04 -14.14
CA GLN A 18 -8.14 12.15 -15.23
C GLN A 18 -7.69 10.70 -14.99
N ALA A 19 -6.46 10.50 -14.53
CA ALA A 19 -5.96 9.17 -14.20
C ALA A 19 -6.73 8.53 -13.03
N ALA A 20 -7.08 9.33 -12.01
CA ALA A 20 -7.93 8.87 -10.91
C ALA A 20 -9.29 8.37 -11.40
N ALA A 21 -9.90 9.04 -12.38
CA ALA A 21 -11.17 8.62 -12.95
C ALA A 21 -11.11 7.27 -13.69
N LEU A 22 -9.91 6.77 -14.03
CA LEU A 22 -9.73 5.45 -14.63
C LEU A 22 -9.80 4.31 -13.60
N LEU A 23 -9.49 4.60 -12.33
CA LEU A 23 -9.27 3.57 -11.30
C LEU A 23 -10.48 2.66 -11.05
N PRO A 24 -11.73 3.16 -11.00
CA PRO A 24 -12.91 2.29 -10.85
C PRO A 24 -13.09 1.28 -11.99
N ALA A 25 -12.64 1.61 -13.21
CA ALA A 25 -12.78 0.75 -14.39
C ALA A 25 -11.79 -0.42 -14.42
N LEU A 26 -10.80 -0.44 -13.52
CA LEU A 26 -9.81 -1.52 -13.42
C LEU A 26 -10.38 -2.82 -12.82
N GLY A 27 -11.62 -2.79 -12.33
CA GLY A 27 -12.25 -3.90 -11.63
C GLY A 27 -11.69 -4.07 -10.22
N ARG A 28 -11.45 -5.32 -9.80
CA ARG A 28 -10.78 -5.61 -8.53
C ARG A 28 -9.37 -5.06 -8.57
N SER A 29 -9.03 -4.20 -7.61
CA SER A 29 -7.76 -3.50 -7.57
C SER A 29 -7.05 -3.71 -6.24
N MET A 30 -5.73 -3.59 -6.26
CA MET A 30 -4.90 -3.52 -5.06
C MET A 30 -4.20 -2.16 -5.00
N VAL A 31 -4.48 -1.38 -3.94
CA VAL A 31 -3.83 -0.10 -3.68
C VAL A 31 -2.71 -0.34 -2.67
N THR A 32 -1.49 -0.01 -3.07
CA THR A 32 -0.28 -0.32 -2.30
C THR A 32 0.45 0.95 -1.91
N LEU A 33 0.78 1.06 -0.62
CA LEU A 33 1.76 2.01 -0.07
C LEU A 33 2.88 1.24 0.62
N ASN A 34 4.11 1.71 0.48
CA ASN A 34 5.27 1.18 1.17
C ASN A 34 6.02 2.32 1.88
N ARG A 35 6.41 2.09 3.14
CA ARG A 35 7.31 2.97 3.86
C ARG A 35 8.02 2.25 5.00
N ALA A 36 9.32 2.52 5.14
CA ALA A 36 10.12 2.15 6.32
C ALA A 36 9.92 0.69 6.78
N GLY A 37 9.90 -0.24 5.83
CA GLY A 37 9.73 -1.67 6.13
C GLY A 37 8.29 -2.18 6.21
N ALA A 38 7.28 -1.30 6.15
CA ALA A 38 5.88 -1.68 6.08
C ALA A 38 5.33 -1.54 4.65
N THR A 39 4.75 -2.61 4.11
CA THR A 39 3.91 -2.58 2.91
C THR A 39 2.46 -2.78 3.31
N HIS A 40 1.60 -1.84 2.93
CA HIS A 40 0.17 -1.86 3.21
C HIS A 40 -0.60 -1.95 1.90
N GLU A 41 -1.39 -3.01 1.75
CA GLU A 41 -2.14 -3.31 0.53
C GLU A 41 -3.63 -3.40 0.86
N ARG A 42 -4.45 -2.57 0.21
CA ARG A 42 -5.91 -2.67 0.26
C ARG A 42 -6.43 -3.31 -1.01
N ILE A 43 -7.31 -4.29 -0.89
CA ILE A 43 -7.72 -5.15 -2.00
C ILE A 43 -9.24 -5.15 -2.14
N GLY A 44 -9.72 -4.77 -3.30
CA GLY A 44 -11.14 -4.75 -3.62
C GLY A 44 -11.44 -3.81 -4.79
N PRO A 45 -12.71 -3.70 -5.20
CA PRO A 45 -13.10 -2.71 -6.20
C PRO A 45 -12.84 -1.30 -5.68
N VAL A 46 -12.31 -0.41 -6.53
CA VAL A 46 -12.31 1.03 -6.27
C VAL A 46 -13.69 1.55 -6.62
N GLU A 47 -14.45 1.99 -5.62
CA GLU A 47 -15.81 2.51 -5.84
C GLU A 47 -15.79 3.98 -6.22
N SER A 48 -14.84 4.74 -5.66
CA SER A 48 -14.65 6.15 -5.96
C SER A 48 -13.17 6.52 -5.99
N ALA A 49 -12.83 7.44 -6.89
CA ALA A 49 -11.50 8.04 -6.98
C ALA A 49 -11.68 9.51 -7.38
N THR A 50 -11.73 10.40 -6.39
CA THR A 50 -12.04 11.82 -6.60
C THR A 50 -10.85 12.69 -6.22
N ALA A 51 -10.62 13.76 -6.99
CA ALA A 51 -9.62 14.75 -6.69
C ALA A 51 -10.30 16.02 -6.20
N GLU A 52 -10.10 16.37 -4.93
CA GLU A 52 -10.71 17.53 -4.28
C GLU A 52 -9.65 18.30 -3.49
N ALA A 53 -9.63 19.63 -3.64
CA ALA A 53 -8.70 20.52 -2.94
C ALA A 53 -7.22 20.08 -3.00
N GLY A 54 -6.77 19.59 -4.16
CA GLY A 54 -5.38 19.13 -4.35
C GLY A 54 -5.07 17.76 -3.77
N THR A 55 -6.08 17.00 -3.31
CA THR A 55 -5.91 15.65 -2.78
C THR A 55 -6.72 14.66 -3.59
N LEU A 56 -6.10 13.58 -4.06
CA LEU A 56 -6.79 12.40 -4.55
C LEU A 56 -7.26 11.56 -3.36
N ARG A 57 -8.54 11.20 -3.33
CA ARG A 57 -9.13 10.25 -2.40
C ARG A 57 -9.60 9.01 -3.16
N ILE A 58 -9.14 7.84 -2.73
CA ILE A 58 -9.58 6.54 -3.26
C ILE A 58 -10.44 5.89 -2.17
N GLY A 59 -11.70 5.63 -2.51
CA GLY A 59 -12.74 5.23 -1.58
C GLY A 59 -13.51 3.99 -2.02
N GLY A 60 -14.23 3.42 -1.06
CA GLY A 60 -15.10 2.26 -1.21
C GLY A 60 -15.03 1.38 0.04
N ALA A 61 -15.83 0.31 0.10
CA ALA A 61 -15.81 -0.60 1.25
C ALA A 61 -14.40 -1.18 1.52
N ALA A 62 -13.61 -1.36 0.46
CA ALA A 62 -12.25 -1.87 0.55
C ALA A 62 -11.16 -0.79 0.65
N HIS A 63 -11.44 0.49 0.37
CA HIS A 63 -10.38 1.50 0.20
C HIS A 63 -10.64 2.75 1.03
N GLU A 64 -9.61 3.16 1.76
CA GLU A 64 -9.53 4.46 2.45
C GLU A 64 -8.09 4.97 2.23
N SER A 65 -7.84 5.61 1.09
CA SER A 65 -6.51 6.14 0.73
C SER A 65 -6.57 7.60 0.29
N SER A 66 -5.47 8.32 0.49
CA SER A 66 -5.29 9.67 -0.02
C SER A 66 -3.89 9.92 -0.56
N LEU A 67 -3.77 10.89 -1.48
CA LEU A 67 -2.51 11.34 -2.07
C LEU A 67 -2.57 12.84 -2.36
N ALA A 68 -1.61 13.62 -1.86
CA ALA A 68 -1.43 15.01 -2.25
C ALA A 68 -0.92 15.10 -3.70
N LEU A 69 -1.68 15.79 -4.55
CA LEU A 69 -1.50 15.80 -6.00
C LEU A 69 -0.40 16.74 -6.47
N ASP A 70 -0.04 17.75 -5.67
CA ASP A 70 1.06 18.68 -5.94
C ASP A 70 2.43 17.98 -5.98
N GLN A 71 2.54 16.81 -5.34
CA GLN A 71 3.75 15.98 -5.34
C GLN A 71 3.83 15.02 -6.53
N VAL A 72 2.75 14.87 -7.31
CA VAL A 72 2.72 13.97 -8.47
C VAL A 72 3.32 14.67 -9.69
N ALA A 73 4.49 14.20 -10.12
CA ALA A 73 5.17 14.72 -11.31
C ALA A 73 4.76 13.99 -12.59
N GLN A 74 4.48 12.68 -12.51
CA GLN A 74 4.10 11.87 -13.66
C GLN A 74 3.25 10.67 -13.26
N ILE A 75 2.56 10.11 -14.24
CA ILE A 75 1.70 8.94 -14.07
C ILE A 75 2.13 7.89 -15.08
N VAL A 76 2.40 6.69 -14.59
CA VAL A 76 2.99 5.61 -15.39
C VAL A 76 2.06 4.42 -15.38
N ALA A 77 1.73 3.92 -16.57
CA ALA A 77 1.14 2.60 -16.74
C ALA A 77 2.25 1.57 -16.97
N ASP A 78 2.19 0.45 -16.26
CA ASP A 78 3.13 -0.66 -16.37
C ASP A 78 2.38 -1.98 -16.46
N ARG A 79 2.51 -2.65 -17.61
CA ARG A 79 1.89 -3.92 -17.96
C ARG A 79 2.82 -5.11 -17.74
N SER A 80 4.03 -4.89 -17.19
CA SER A 80 5.04 -5.95 -16.99
C SER A 80 4.89 -6.73 -15.68
N GLY A 81 4.08 -6.22 -14.74
CA GLY A 81 3.87 -6.86 -13.44
C GLY A 81 3.30 -8.27 -13.62
N GLY A 82 3.93 -9.29 -13.05
CA GLY A 82 3.48 -10.67 -13.21
C GLY A 82 3.80 -11.53 -12.01
N MET A 83 2.85 -12.39 -11.63
CA MET A 83 3.02 -13.38 -10.56
C MET A 83 2.33 -14.68 -10.97
N ARG A 84 3.04 -15.81 -10.83
CA ARG A 84 2.52 -17.17 -11.13
C ARG A 84 1.87 -17.30 -12.52
N GLY A 85 2.46 -16.64 -13.53
CA GLY A 85 1.97 -16.69 -14.92
C GLY A 85 0.76 -15.80 -15.23
N LYS A 86 0.23 -15.05 -14.25
CA LYS A 86 -0.76 -14.00 -14.47
C LYS A 86 -0.10 -12.62 -14.48
N VAL A 87 -0.51 -11.78 -15.42
CA VAL A 87 -0.09 -10.37 -15.51
C VAL A 87 -1.03 -9.51 -14.66
N PHE A 88 -0.43 -8.62 -13.87
CA PHE A 88 -1.06 -7.67 -12.97
C PHE A 88 -0.57 -6.27 -13.33
N PRO A 89 -1.22 -5.61 -14.32
CA PRO A 89 -0.83 -4.28 -14.73
C PRO A 89 -1.13 -3.25 -13.64
N ARG A 90 -0.42 -2.13 -13.66
CA ARG A 90 -0.52 -1.09 -12.61
C ARG A 90 -0.44 0.32 -13.16
N ILE A 91 -1.08 1.24 -12.43
CA ILE A 91 -0.92 2.68 -12.55
C ILE A 91 -0.11 3.15 -11.34
N GLU A 92 1.00 3.84 -11.58
CA GLU A 92 1.84 4.45 -10.57
C GLU A 92 1.73 5.97 -10.64
N PHE A 93 1.38 6.61 -9.52
CA PHE A 93 1.53 8.06 -9.35
C PHE A 93 2.93 8.31 -8.81
N GLN A 94 3.79 8.97 -9.58
CA GLN A 94 5.20 9.10 -9.25
C GLN A 94 5.61 10.54 -8.95
N ALA A 95 6.56 10.68 -8.03
CA ALA A 95 7.29 11.92 -7.81
C ALA A 95 8.29 12.20 -8.94
N ALA A 96 8.93 13.37 -8.90
CA ALA A 96 9.85 13.83 -9.95
C ALA A 96 11.10 12.95 -10.11
N ASP A 97 11.50 12.24 -9.06
CA ASP A 97 12.62 11.29 -9.04
C ASP A 97 12.22 9.88 -9.55
N GLY A 98 10.96 9.69 -9.94
CA GLY A 98 10.42 8.40 -10.36
C GLY A 98 9.96 7.48 -9.23
N THR A 99 10.06 7.92 -7.97
CA THR A 99 9.54 7.18 -6.81
C THR A 99 8.01 7.08 -6.90
N ALA A 100 7.46 5.87 -6.78
CA ALA A 100 6.01 5.68 -6.73
C ALA A 100 5.47 6.15 -5.36
N LEU A 101 4.63 7.18 -5.39
CA LEU A 101 3.94 7.73 -4.21
C LEU A 101 2.72 6.88 -3.83
N LEU A 102 2.03 6.35 -4.84
CA LEU A 102 0.90 5.43 -4.70
C LEU A 102 0.81 4.55 -5.95
N THR A 103 0.56 3.25 -5.75
CA THR A 103 0.40 2.30 -6.85
C THR A 103 -0.97 1.65 -6.79
N VAL A 104 -1.65 1.57 -7.94
CA VAL A 104 -2.92 0.84 -8.11
C VAL A 104 -2.70 -0.28 -9.10
N ILE A 105 -2.89 -1.52 -8.66
CA ILE A 105 -2.68 -2.73 -9.45
C ILE A 105 -4.05 -3.30 -9.85
N GLY A 106 -4.28 -3.49 -11.15
CA GLY A 106 -5.46 -4.17 -11.67
C GLY A 106 -5.34 -5.68 -11.47
N MET A 107 -6.13 -6.24 -10.55
CA MET A 107 -6.07 -7.66 -10.20
C MET A 107 -6.79 -8.56 -11.20
N ASP A 108 -7.66 -7.99 -12.03
CA ASP A 108 -8.42 -8.72 -13.05
C ASP A 108 -7.62 -8.94 -14.34
N GLY A 109 -6.44 -8.31 -14.46
CA GLY A 109 -5.46 -8.56 -15.54
C GLY A 109 -5.50 -7.49 -16.63
N LEU A 110 -4.92 -7.83 -17.79
CA LEU A 110 -4.67 -6.88 -18.88
C LEU A 110 -5.93 -6.37 -19.58
N GLU A 111 -6.97 -7.20 -19.74
CA GLU A 111 -8.14 -6.81 -20.53
C GLU A 111 -8.89 -5.58 -19.97
N PRO A 112 -9.36 -5.56 -18.70
CA PRO A 112 -10.01 -4.36 -18.15
C PRO A 112 -9.04 -3.18 -18.03
N PHE A 113 -7.77 -3.46 -17.76
CA PHE A 113 -6.74 -2.42 -17.65
C PHE A 113 -6.51 -1.72 -18.99
N ASP A 114 -6.27 -2.48 -20.06
CA ASP A 114 -6.00 -1.95 -21.39
C ASP A 114 -7.21 -1.15 -21.88
N ALA A 115 -8.44 -1.63 -21.65
CA ALA A 115 -9.66 -0.92 -21.98
C ALA A 115 -9.77 0.43 -21.25
N ALA A 116 -9.39 0.49 -19.97
CA ALA A 116 -9.44 1.72 -19.18
C ALA A 116 -8.40 2.76 -19.64
N VAL A 117 -7.19 2.33 -19.99
CA VAL A 117 -6.09 3.24 -20.38
C VAL A 117 -6.02 3.50 -21.87
N GLN A 118 -6.88 2.86 -22.67
CA GLN A 118 -6.91 3.05 -24.12
C GLN A 118 -7.18 4.53 -24.45
N GLY A 119 -6.39 5.09 -25.37
CA GLY A 119 -6.47 6.50 -25.74
C GLY A 119 -5.70 7.46 -24.81
N TRP A 120 -5.17 6.97 -23.69
CA TRP A 120 -4.35 7.76 -22.75
C TRP A 120 -2.84 7.46 -22.86
N ALA A 121 -2.44 6.57 -23.77
CA ALA A 121 -1.05 6.16 -23.90
C ALA A 121 -0.16 7.28 -24.46
N GLY A 122 0.92 7.59 -23.75
CA GLY A 122 1.95 8.52 -24.16
C GLY A 122 3.27 7.84 -24.51
N ALA A 123 4.37 8.53 -24.25
CA ALA A 123 5.70 8.04 -24.57
C ALA A 123 5.97 6.70 -23.88
N ALA A 124 6.50 5.74 -24.63
CA ALA A 124 7.01 4.50 -24.09
C ALA A 124 8.18 4.80 -23.14
N LEU A 125 8.26 4.00 -22.08
CA LEU A 125 9.35 4.07 -21.10
C LEU A 125 10.11 2.77 -21.13
N GLU A 126 11.39 2.85 -20.79
CA GLU A 126 12.22 1.66 -20.61
C GLU A 126 11.59 0.70 -19.58
N PRO A 127 11.67 -0.62 -19.82
CA PRO A 127 11.23 -1.61 -18.85
C PRO A 127 11.85 -1.36 -17.48
N ARG A 128 11.08 -1.57 -16.41
CA ARG A 128 11.62 -1.47 -15.06
C ARG A 128 12.70 -2.56 -14.90
N ALA A 129 13.89 -2.15 -14.46
CA ALA A 129 14.92 -3.10 -14.06
C ALA A 129 14.34 -4.04 -13.00
N ARG A 130 14.51 -5.36 -13.20
CA ARG A 130 14.11 -6.32 -12.19
C ARG A 130 14.96 -6.02 -10.94
N PRO A 131 14.35 -5.82 -9.76
CA PRO A 131 15.12 -5.70 -8.53
C PRO A 131 16.03 -6.93 -8.41
N GLU A 132 17.28 -6.73 -8.02
CA GLU A 132 18.13 -7.83 -7.63
C GLU A 132 17.42 -8.61 -6.51
N ALA A 133 17.56 -9.95 -6.54
CA ALA A 133 16.99 -10.76 -5.48
C ALA A 133 17.52 -10.22 -4.14
N PRO A 134 16.65 -9.95 -3.15
CA PRO A 134 17.11 -9.45 -1.87
C PRO A 134 18.17 -10.39 -1.32
N ALA A 135 19.24 -9.84 -0.77
CA ALA A 135 20.13 -10.61 0.10
C ALA A 135 19.28 -11.30 1.16
N GLN A 136 19.70 -12.50 1.57
CA GLN A 136 18.99 -13.30 2.56
C GLN A 136 18.60 -12.41 3.74
N ALA A 137 17.32 -12.39 4.08
CA ALA A 137 16.84 -11.56 5.18
C ALA A 137 17.63 -11.95 6.44
N PRO A 138 18.11 -10.97 7.23
CA PRO A 138 18.75 -11.27 8.49
C PRO A 138 17.79 -12.08 9.37
N ASP A 139 18.35 -12.91 10.25
CA ASP A 139 17.53 -13.63 11.22
C ASP A 139 16.64 -12.66 11.99
N ALA A 140 15.39 -13.07 12.22
CA ALA A 140 14.44 -12.27 12.97
C ALA A 140 15.05 -11.93 14.35
N PRO A 141 14.96 -10.66 14.79
CA PRO A 141 15.51 -10.29 16.08
C PRO A 141 14.79 -11.06 17.20
N PRO A 142 15.48 -11.33 18.34
CA PRO A 142 14.90 -12.07 19.46
C PRO A 142 13.60 -11.45 20.00
N THR A 143 13.52 -10.12 19.94
CA THR A 143 12.35 -9.31 20.26
C THR A 143 12.03 -8.42 19.06
N ASP A 144 10.76 -8.31 18.72
CA ASP A 144 10.32 -7.48 17.60
C ASP A 144 9.08 -6.70 18.04
N PRO A 145 9.24 -5.42 18.46
CA PRO A 145 8.13 -4.61 18.96
C PRO A 145 6.95 -4.54 17.99
N GLY A 146 7.22 -4.46 16.68
CA GLY A 146 6.19 -4.43 15.65
C GLY A 146 5.34 -5.69 15.65
N ARG A 147 5.98 -6.86 15.53
CA ARG A 147 5.33 -8.17 15.59
C ARG A 147 4.62 -8.40 16.92
N GLU A 148 5.24 -8.04 18.04
CA GLU A 148 4.67 -8.19 19.37
C GLU A 148 3.39 -7.37 19.57
N ALA A 149 3.32 -6.16 18.98
CA ALA A 149 2.12 -5.33 19.01
C ALA A 149 1.00 -5.94 18.15
N LEU A 150 1.31 -6.43 16.95
CA LEU A 150 0.33 -7.10 16.09
C LEU A 150 -0.22 -8.38 16.75
N GLU A 151 0.64 -9.17 17.40
CA GLU A 151 0.23 -10.36 18.14
C GLU A 151 -0.61 -10.02 19.39
N ALA A 152 -0.31 -8.91 20.07
CA ALA A 152 -1.13 -8.42 21.19
C ALA A 152 -2.55 -8.10 20.74
N LEU A 153 -2.68 -7.37 19.64
CA LEU A 153 -3.96 -7.02 19.02
C LEU A 153 -4.72 -8.26 18.54
N ARG A 154 -4.01 -9.23 17.94
CA ARG A 154 -4.60 -10.52 17.55
C ARG A 154 -5.13 -11.27 18.77
N ALA A 155 -4.35 -11.35 19.84
CA ALA A 155 -4.70 -12.07 21.05
C ALA A 155 -5.87 -11.43 21.82
N SER A 156 -5.98 -10.09 21.82
CA SER A 156 -7.09 -9.41 22.49
C SER A 156 -8.42 -9.53 21.73
N GLY A 157 -8.37 -9.75 20.41
CA GLY A 157 -9.55 -9.74 19.56
C GLY A 157 -10.21 -8.37 19.44
N GLY A 158 -9.53 -7.30 19.87
CA GLY A 158 -10.01 -5.93 19.68
C GLY A 158 -9.89 -5.46 18.23
N GLU A 159 -10.65 -4.43 17.89
CA GLU A 159 -10.57 -3.74 16.61
C GLU A 159 -9.51 -2.63 16.64
N VAL A 160 -8.77 -2.53 15.55
CA VAL A 160 -7.69 -1.56 15.38
C VAL A 160 -7.81 -0.89 14.02
N GLU A 161 -7.37 0.36 13.95
CA GLU A 161 -6.97 0.99 12.70
C GLU A 161 -5.47 0.84 12.50
N ILE A 162 -5.07 0.25 11.38
CA ILE A 162 -3.70 0.24 10.92
C ILE A 162 -3.59 1.25 9.79
N ARG A 163 -2.74 2.26 9.96
CA ARG A 163 -2.55 3.32 8.97
C ARG A 163 -1.08 3.40 8.57
N ILE A 164 -0.82 3.58 7.27
CA ILE A 164 0.48 4.04 6.77
C ILE A 164 0.34 5.50 6.32
N VAL A 165 1.29 6.33 6.74
CA VAL A 165 1.52 7.69 6.25
C VAL A 165 2.87 7.74 5.53
N ALA A 166 2.82 7.79 4.20
CA ALA A 166 3.98 7.77 3.32
C ALA A 166 4.19 9.12 2.61
N GLY A 167 4.61 10.14 3.38
CA GLY A 167 4.82 11.48 2.86
C GLY A 167 3.49 12.08 2.38
N PRO A 168 3.29 12.33 1.07
CA PRO A 168 2.03 12.85 0.55
C PRO A 168 0.89 11.84 0.51
N ALA A 169 1.16 10.55 0.72
CA ALA A 169 0.17 9.51 0.65
C ALA A 169 -0.20 8.96 2.03
N SER A 170 -1.44 8.53 2.20
CA SER A 170 -1.86 7.73 3.35
C SER A 170 -2.88 6.67 2.96
N GLN A 171 -2.92 5.59 3.73
CA GLN A 171 -3.88 4.51 3.55
C GLN A 171 -4.21 3.89 4.91
N SER A 172 -5.47 3.51 5.08
CA SER A 172 -5.99 2.93 6.33
C SER A 172 -6.70 1.60 6.11
N TRP A 173 -6.63 0.74 7.12
CA TRP A 173 -7.47 -0.43 7.30
C TRP A 173 -8.03 -0.44 8.71
N ARG A 174 -9.29 -0.88 8.86
CA ARG A 174 -9.95 -1.06 10.15
C ARG A 174 -10.47 -2.48 10.27
N GLY A 175 -10.23 -3.09 11.42
CA GLY A 175 -10.84 -4.38 11.75
C GLY A 175 -10.08 -5.13 12.82
N ARG A 176 -10.46 -6.39 13.00
CA ARG A 176 -9.80 -7.33 13.90
C ARG A 176 -8.67 -8.06 13.19
N ILE A 177 -7.51 -8.16 13.83
CA ILE A 177 -6.42 -9.00 13.37
C ILE A 177 -6.75 -10.45 13.76
N GLU A 178 -7.07 -11.28 12.77
CA GLU A 178 -7.38 -12.70 13.03
C GLU A 178 -6.12 -13.57 13.13
N GLU A 179 -5.09 -13.24 12.35
CA GLU A 179 -3.86 -14.02 12.26
C GLU A 179 -2.67 -13.12 11.92
N VAL A 180 -1.52 -13.41 12.54
CA VAL A 180 -0.21 -12.83 12.20
C VAL A 180 0.70 -13.99 11.80
N LYS A 181 1.20 -13.96 10.55
CA LYS A 181 2.05 -15.02 9.99
C LYS A 181 3.49 -14.55 9.87
N PRO A 182 4.43 -15.09 10.65
CA PRO A 182 5.84 -14.86 10.40
C PRO A 182 6.27 -15.63 9.14
N ALA A 183 6.79 -14.93 8.15
CA ALA A 183 7.31 -15.55 6.93
C ALA A 183 8.33 -14.63 6.23
N MET A 184 9.46 -15.21 5.81
CA MET A 184 10.47 -14.54 4.98
C MET A 184 11.04 -13.23 5.56
N GLY A 185 11.13 -13.10 6.89
CA GLY A 185 11.59 -11.89 7.57
C GLY A 185 10.53 -10.79 7.70
N PHE A 186 9.25 -11.18 7.70
CA PHE A 186 8.12 -10.29 7.91
C PHE A 186 7.10 -10.88 8.88
N ALA A 187 6.48 -10.03 9.68
CA ALA A 187 5.17 -10.27 10.28
C ALA A 187 4.08 -9.89 9.26
N ASN A 188 3.25 -10.86 8.89
CA ASN A 188 2.25 -10.69 7.83
C ASN A 188 0.83 -10.78 8.37
N ILE A 189 -0.04 -9.85 7.95
CA ILE A 189 -1.50 -10.01 8.09
C ILE A 189 -2.02 -10.22 6.68
N LEU A 190 -2.74 -11.33 6.45
CA LEU A 190 -3.25 -11.69 5.12
C LEU A 190 -4.76 -11.93 5.19
N ARG A 191 -5.52 -10.93 4.76
CA ARG A 191 -6.99 -10.94 4.66
C ARG A 191 -7.41 -10.86 3.18
N PRO A 192 -8.65 -11.25 2.84
CA PRO A 192 -9.17 -11.10 1.48
C PRO A 192 -9.14 -9.66 0.95
N ASP A 193 -9.19 -8.66 1.83
CA ASP A 193 -9.23 -7.24 1.48
C ASP A 193 -8.02 -6.44 1.99
N PHE A 194 -7.13 -7.03 2.78
CA PHE A 194 -6.02 -6.34 3.44
C PHE A 194 -4.80 -7.21 3.55
N HIS A 195 -3.66 -6.71 3.07
CA HIS A 195 -2.37 -7.25 3.48
C HIS A 195 -1.52 -6.20 4.18
N LEU A 196 -0.88 -6.63 5.26
CA LEU A 196 0.26 -5.94 5.85
C LEU A 196 1.47 -6.86 5.76
N HIS A 197 2.56 -6.34 5.24
CA HIS A 197 3.88 -6.95 5.35
C HIS A 197 4.75 -6.00 6.19
N LEU A 198 5.01 -6.36 7.44
CA LEU A 198 5.88 -5.60 8.33
C LEU A 198 7.21 -6.31 8.45
N ARG A 199 8.27 -5.71 7.93
CA ARG A 199 9.63 -6.28 7.96
C ARG A 199 10.09 -6.41 9.41
N ASP A 200 10.61 -7.58 9.75
CA ASP A 200 11.18 -7.81 11.07
C ASP A 200 12.33 -6.81 11.32
N GLY A 201 12.38 -6.25 12.53
CA GLY A 201 13.33 -5.23 12.95
C GLY A 201 13.07 -3.82 12.42
N SER A 202 12.02 -3.58 11.63
CA SER A 202 11.72 -2.24 11.12
C SER A 202 11.05 -1.32 12.14
N VAL A 203 10.59 -1.87 13.27
CA VAL A 203 10.00 -1.12 14.38
C VAL A 203 10.83 -1.38 15.64
N ALA A 204 11.51 -0.35 16.13
CA ALA A 204 12.29 -0.42 17.36
C ALA A 204 11.47 -0.07 18.61
N GLY A 205 10.32 0.57 18.44
CA GLY A 205 9.41 0.91 19.53
C GLY A 205 8.19 1.68 19.05
N PHE A 206 7.38 2.14 19.99
CA PHE A 206 6.25 3.01 19.71
C PHE A 206 6.31 4.26 20.58
N ARG A 207 5.61 5.30 20.14
CA ARG A 207 5.35 6.51 20.92
C ARG A 207 3.87 6.82 20.91
N ALA A 208 3.30 7.04 22.09
CA ALA A 208 1.94 7.54 22.22
C ALA A 208 1.80 8.96 21.62
N SER A 209 0.76 9.14 20.82
CA SER A 209 0.39 10.39 20.14
C SER A 209 -1.13 10.55 20.23
N GLY A 210 -1.61 11.02 21.39
CA GLY A 210 -3.04 11.01 21.70
C GLY A 210 -3.56 9.58 21.87
N GLU A 211 -4.52 9.17 21.04
CA GLU A 211 -5.00 7.78 20.98
C GLU A 211 -4.16 6.90 20.04
N ASP A 212 -3.22 7.47 19.29
CA ASP A 212 -2.42 6.75 18.31
C ASP A 212 -1.12 6.22 18.95
N LEU A 213 -0.65 5.07 18.47
CA LEU A 213 0.73 4.61 18.66
C LEU A 213 1.47 4.75 17.34
N GLU A 214 2.44 5.66 17.32
CA GLU A 214 3.35 5.86 16.19
C GLU A 214 4.52 4.88 16.30
N ALA A 215 4.72 4.03 15.29
CA ALA A 215 5.88 3.15 15.24
C ALA A 215 7.15 3.95 14.94
N LEU A 216 8.23 3.64 15.66
CA LEU A 216 9.54 4.27 15.54
C LEU A 216 10.56 3.30 14.93
N ASP A 217 11.48 3.81 14.13
CA ASP A 217 12.65 3.08 13.65
C ASP A 217 13.78 3.01 14.70
N ALA A 218 14.91 2.41 14.35
CA ALA A 218 16.07 2.23 15.24
C ALA A 218 16.68 3.55 15.71
N GLU A 219 16.50 4.62 14.94
CA GLU A 219 16.95 5.97 15.25
C GLU A 219 15.91 6.76 16.09
N GLY A 220 14.75 6.17 16.37
CA GLY A 220 13.65 6.80 17.11
C GLY A 220 12.80 7.75 16.27
N ALA A 221 12.94 7.72 14.94
CA ALA A 221 12.15 8.54 14.03
C ALA A 221 10.83 7.81 13.63
N PRO A 222 9.75 8.55 13.35
CA PRO A 222 8.48 7.92 12.92
C PRO A 222 8.63 7.16 11.59
N SER A 223 8.34 5.86 11.63
CA SER A 223 8.35 5.02 10.43
C SER A 223 7.19 5.36 9.49
N GLY A 224 6.11 5.96 10.02
CA GLY A 224 4.88 6.26 9.30
C GLY A 224 3.80 5.18 9.46
N LEU A 225 4.11 4.04 10.10
CA LEU A 225 3.10 3.09 10.57
C LEU A 225 2.47 3.61 11.87
N VAL A 226 1.14 3.60 11.92
CA VAL A 226 0.36 4.04 13.08
C VAL A 226 -0.68 2.98 13.42
N LEU A 227 -0.79 2.67 14.72
CA LEU A 227 -1.83 1.80 15.27
C LEU A 227 -2.76 2.64 16.15
N ARG A 228 -4.06 2.63 15.87
CA ARG A 228 -5.06 3.26 16.72
C ARG A 228 -6.06 2.21 17.23
N PRO A 229 -6.18 1.98 18.55
CA PRO A 229 -7.20 1.11 19.09
C PRO A 229 -8.59 1.71 18.86
N LEU A 230 -9.55 0.89 18.42
CA LEU A 230 -10.93 1.33 18.17
C LEU A 230 -11.90 0.91 19.29
N ASP A 231 -11.45 0.03 20.19
CA ASP A 231 -12.23 -0.44 21.33
C ASP A 231 -11.35 -0.62 22.60
N PRO A 232 -11.96 -0.89 23.78
CA PRO A 232 -11.22 -1.09 25.02
C PRO A 232 -10.24 -2.28 24.99
N ALA A 233 -10.56 -3.36 24.28
CA ALA A 233 -9.71 -4.57 24.25
C ALA A 233 -8.43 -4.32 23.45
N ALA A 234 -8.52 -3.61 22.32
CA ALA A 234 -7.37 -3.14 21.57
C ALA A 234 -6.56 -2.12 22.37
N ARG A 235 -7.23 -1.20 23.09
CA ARG A 235 -6.55 -0.19 23.91
C ARG A 235 -5.73 -0.82 25.03
N GLU A 236 -6.29 -1.79 25.74
CA GLU A 236 -5.58 -2.53 26.79
C GLU A 236 -4.39 -3.30 26.23
N ALA A 237 -4.57 -3.97 25.09
CA ALA A 237 -3.49 -4.71 24.42
C ALA A 237 -2.31 -3.82 24.01
N LEU A 238 -2.61 -2.59 23.59
CA LEU A 238 -1.63 -1.61 23.14
C LEU A 238 -0.99 -0.79 24.26
N ALA A 239 -1.60 -0.73 25.45
CA ALA A 239 -1.13 0.09 26.57
C ALA A 239 0.31 -0.22 27.02
N ARG A 240 0.78 -1.46 26.82
CA ARG A 240 2.16 -1.89 27.17
C ARG A 240 3.24 -1.40 26.21
N PHE A 241 2.86 -0.80 25.09
CA PHE A 241 3.78 -0.27 24.06
C PHE A 241 3.84 1.26 24.06
N ALA A 242 3.02 1.92 24.88
CA ALA A 242 2.90 3.38 24.97
C ALA A 242 4.01 4.01 25.84
#